data_AF-A0A356GPC1-F1
#
_entry.id   AF-A0A356GPC1-F1
#
_cell.length_a   1.000
_cell.length_b   1.000
_cell.length_c   1.000
_cell.angle_alpha   90.00
_cell.angle_beta   90.00
_cell.angle_gamma   90.00
#
_symmetry.space_group_name_H-M   'P 1'
#
loop_
_entity.id
_entity.type
_entity.pdbx_description
1 polymer ?
#
loop_
_entity_poly.entity_id
_entity_poly.type
_entity_poly.pdbx_seq_one_letter_code
_entity_poly.pdbx_strand_id
1 'polypeptide(L)' 'MAAERVEGPNKVVEVQDVCDQEIESALNRWTGKGYRFETLHFVVPAGSRRPSLAFLFFTRDPGLPGG' A
#
# COMPACT_ATOMS: atom_id res chain seq x y z
N MET A 1 10.97 3.33 5.61
CA MET A 1 11.46 2.46 4.50
C MET A 1 10.31 1.56 4.06
N ALA A 2 9.92 1.63 2.79
CA ALA A 2 8.81 0.82 2.25
C ALA A 2 9.33 -0.29 1.34
N ALA A 3 8.85 -1.52 1.53
CA ALA A 3 9.14 -2.65 0.66
C ALA A 3 7.95 -2.90 -0.29
N GLU A 4 8.22 -3.35 -1.51
CA GLU A 4 7.20 -3.46 -2.55
C GLU A 4 7.18 -4.87 -3.16
N ARG A 5 5.99 -5.46 -3.25
CA ARG A 5 5.78 -6.75 -3.95
C ARG A 5 4.67 -6.61 -4.99
N VAL A 6 4.90 -7.11 -6.20
CA VAL A 6 3.92 -7.09 -7.32
C VAL A 6 3.69 -8.53 -7.76
N GLU A 7 2.44 -8.96 -7.75
CA GLU A 7 1.99 -10.28 -8.20
C GLU A 7 0.83 -10.11 -9.18
N GLY A 8 1.17 -10.04 -10.47
CA GLY A 8 0.20 -9.83 -11.55
C GLY A 8 -0.53 -8.48 -11.44
N PRO A 9 -1.88 -8.45 -11.47
CA PRO A 9 -2.64 -7.22 -11.30
C PRO A 9 -2.59 -6.67 -9.86
N ASN A 10 -2.13 -7.47 -8.89
CA ASN A 10 -2.15 -7.11 -7.48
C ASN A 10 -0.79 -6.59 -7.05
N LYS A 11 -0.79 -5.60 -6.17
CA LYS A 11 0.41 -5.03 -5.58
C LYS A 11 0.22 -4.82 -4.10
N VAL A 12 1.25 -5.16 -3.33
CA VAL A 12 1.32 -4.94 -1.89
C VAL A 12 2.50 -4.04 -1.57
N VAL A 13 2.27 -3.06 -0.71
CA VAL A 13 3.29 -2.13 -0.24
C VAL A 13 3.37 -2.23 1.27
N GLU A 14 4.55 -2.57 1.77
CA GLU A 14 4.85 -2.74 3.18
C GLU A 14 5.46 -1.43 3.69
N VAL A 15 4.83 -0.79 4.67
CA VAL A 15 5.25 0.50 5.23
C VAL A 15 5.65 0.27 6.69
N GLN A 16 6.96 0.30 6.97
CA GLN A 16 7.50 0.09 8.32
C GLN A 16 7.36 1.32 9.22
N ASP A 17 7.36 2.51 8.62
CA ASP A 17 7.17 3.77 9.34
C ASP A 17 5.73 4.24 9.14
N VAL A 18 4.87 3.89 10.10
CA VAL A 18 3.42 4.09 10.01
C VAL A 18 3.06 5.54 10.38
N CYS A 19 3.57 6.48 9.59
CA CYS A 19 3.26 7.91 9.65
C CYS A 19 2.33 8.29 8.48
N ASP A 20 1.53 9.33 8.68
CA ASP A 20 0.62 9.88 7.68
C ASP A 20 1.34 10.22 6.35
N GLN A 21 2.51 10.85 6.43
CA GLN A 21 3.30 11.25 5.26
C GLN A 21 3.76 10.06 4.41
N GLU A 22 4.19 8.97 5.05
CA GLU A 22 4.67 7.77 4.35
C GLU A 22 3.51 7.02 3.69
N ILE A 23 2.37 6.93 4.38
CA ILE A 23 1.15 6.30 3.86
C ILE A 23 0.60 7.11 2.68
N GLU A 24 0.50 8.43 2.82
CA GLU A 24 0.02 9.33 1.77
C GLU A 24 0.94 9.28 0.53
N SER A 25 2.26 9.32 0.75
CA SER A 25 3.24 9.21 -0.33
C SER A 25 3.13 7.88 -1.08
N ALA A 26 2.94 6.78 -0.36
CA ALA A 26 2.71 5.47 -0.95
C ALA A 26 1.41 5.45 -1.77
N LEU A 27 0.30 5.92 -1.21
CA LEU A 27 -1.00 6.00 -1.89
C LEU A 27 -0.88 6.80 -3.20
N ASN A 28 -0.42 8.05 -3.13
CA ASN A 28 -0.30 8.94 -4.28
C ASN A 28 0.61 8.37 -5.37
N ARG A 29 1.72 7.73 -4.99
CA ARG A 29 2.64 7.12 -5.95
C ARG A 29 2.01 5.97 -6.74
N TRP A 30 1.14 5.16 -6.12
CA TRP A 30 0.55 3.99 -6.78
C TRP A 30 -0.74 4.33 -7.52
N THR A 31 -1.58 5.19 -6.95
CA THR A 31 -2.75 5.72 -7.65
C THR A 31 -2.35 6.50 -8.90
N GLY A 32 -1.27 7.30 -8.83
CA GLY A 32 -0.70 7.97 -9.99
C GLY A 32 -0.13 7.04 -11.07
N LYS A 33 0.15 5.77 -10.73
CA LYS A 33 0.58 4.73 -11.69
C LYS A 33 -0.58 3.89 -12.24
N GLY A 34 -1.83 4.26 -11.91
CA GLY A 34 -3.02 3.55 -12.34
C GLY A 34 -3.36 2.31 -11.50
N TYR A 35 -2.79 2.17 -10.30
CA TYR A 35 -3.24 1.17 -9.35
C TYR A 35 -4.40 1.73 -8.51
N ARG A 36 -5.47 0.96 -8.35
CA ARG A 36 -6.57 1.25 -7.45
C ARG A 36 -6.21 0.81 -6.03
N PHE A 37 -6.40 1.69 -5.07
CA PHE A 37 -6.29 1.32 -3.66
C PHE A 37 -7.49 0.45 -3.25
N GLU A 38 -7.21 -0.66 -2.56
CA GLU A 38 -8.23 -1.60 -2.07
C GLU A 38 -8.39 -1.51 -0.55
N THR A 39 -7.32 -1.84 0.18
CA THR A 39 -7.36 -1.90 1.64
C THR A 39 -6.01 -1.60 2.25
N LEU A 40 -6.01 -1.18 3.52
CA LEU A 40 -4.83 -0.99 4.34
C LEU A 40 -4.99 -1.78 5.63
N HIS A 41 -3.99 -2.60 5.96
CA HIS A 41 -3.95 -3.39 7.19
C HIS A 41 -2.80 -2.93 8.09
N PHE A 42 -3.12 -2.52 9.31
CA PHE A 42 -2.11 -2.21 10.33
C PHE A 42 -1.74 -3.45 11.13
N VAL A 43 -0.45 -3.66 11.35
CA VAL A 43 0.09 -4.68 12.25
C VAL A 43 0.56 -4.00 13.52
N VAL A 44 -0.06 -4.41 14.63
CA VAL A 44 0.28 -3.94 15.98
C VAL A 44 0.86 -5.11 16.76
N PRO A 45 2.15 -5.08 17.13
CA PRO A 45 2.74 -6.12 17.98
C PRO A 45 2.06 -6.18 19.35
N ALA A 46 1.94 -7.38 19.91
CA ALA A 46 1.40 -7.58 21.25
C ALA A 46 2.22 -6.79 22.28
N GLY A 47 1.57 -5.85 22.98
CA GLY A 47 2.21 -4.96 23.94
C GLY A 47 2.53 -3.54 23.44
N SER A 48 2.36 -3.26 22.15
CA SER A 48 2.49 -1.89 21.60
C SER A 48 1.13 -1.23 21.42
N ARG A 49 1.06 0.10 21.64
CA ARG A 49 -0.11 0.94 21.27
C ARG A 49 0.02 1.55 19.87
N ARG A 50 1.19 1.45 19.25
CA ARG A 50 1.46 2.02 17.93
C ARG A 50 1.64 0.90 16.91
N PRO A 51 1.00 1.01 15.72
CA PRO A 51 1.25 0.08 14.62
C PRO A 51 2.71 0.18 14.19
N SER A 52 3.35 -0.98 14.04
CA SER A 52 4.77 -1.08 13.68
C SER A 52 4.98 -1.41 12.21
N LEU A 53 3.90 -1.75 11.50
CA LEU A 53 3.91 -2.05 10.07
C LEU A 53 2.51 -1.79 9.53
N ALA A 54 2.42 -1.32 8.29
CA ALA A 54 1.19 -1.27 7.53
C ALA A 54 1.37 -1.96 6.18
N PHE A 55 0.35 -2.67 5.73
CA PHE A 55 0.29 -3.26 4.40
C PHE A 55 -0.80 -2.55 3.61
N LEU A 56 -0.41 -1.92 2.50
CA LEU A 56 -1.34 -1.34 1.55
C LEU A 56 -1.51 -2.28 0.38
N PHE A 57 -2.76 -2.61 0.08
CA PHE A 57 -3.14 -3.47 -1.03
C PHE A 57 -3.68 -2.62 -2.16
N PHE A 58 -3.19 -2.91 -3.34
CA PHE A 58 -3.55 -2.26 -4.57
C PHE A 58 -3.90 -3.30 -5.62
N THR A 59 -4.86 -2.97 -6.46
CA THR A 59 -5.24 -3.78 -7.62
C THR A 59 -5.18 -2.90 -8.85
N ARG A 60 -4.74 -3.46 -9.97
CA ARG A 60 -4.75 -2.79 -11.25
C ARG A 60 -5.62 -3.63 -12.16
N ASP A 61 -6.69 -3.03 -12.66
CA ASP A 61 -7.52 -3.71 -13.64
C ASP A 61 -6.71 -3.85 -14.93
N PRO A 62 -6.42 -5.09 -15.39
CA PRO A 62 -5.71 -5.29 -16.65
C PRO A 62 -6.60 -4.92 -17.85
N GLY A 63 -7.90 -4.67 -17.64
CA GLY A 63 -8.91 -4.54 -18.69
C GLY A 63 -9.42 -3.12 -18.96
N LEU A 64 -8.84 -2.08 -18.36
CA LEU A 64 -9.13 -0.70 -18.76
C LEU A 64 -8.06 -0.23 -19.76
N PRO A 65 -8.31 -0.33 -21.09
CA PRO A 65 -7.55 0.46 -22.04
C PRO A 65 -7.85 1.92 -21.74
N GLY A 66 -6.93 2.57 -21.02
CA GLY A 66 -6.96 4.01 -20.82
C GLY A 66 -6.52 4.70 -22.10
N GLY A 67 -7.50 4.95 -22.97
CA GLY A 67 -7.49 5.86 -24.11
C GLY A 67 -8.93 6.31 -24.34
#